data_AF-A0A1G6U570-F1
#
_entry.id   AF-A0A1G6U570-F1
#
_cell.length_a   1.000
_cell.length_b   1.000
_cell.length_c   1.000
_cell.angle_alpha   90.00
_cell.angle_beta   90.00
_cell.angle_gamma   90.00
#
_symmetry.space_group_name_H-M   'P 1'
#
loop_
_entity.id
_entity.type
_entity.pdbx_description
1 polymer ?
#
loop_
_entity_poly.entity_id
_entity_poly.type
_entity_poly.pdbx_seq_one_letter_code
_entity_poly.pdbx_strand_id
1 'polypeptide(L)'
;MFLRSLLLLSCCAYSSFALADAPRAPAPTPDCLDARQVDRLYPVSPWQLAVVQADGRRFRVELDSACPVVLEDAAKLSLLSQEGWACGGPREFIVDANTGTACAIAALAPADAREFAALLREAGQGDDVRLAPLEVKAKAPRGFRGSHDHCFAARHVRGWSESGEALEVEVAARRSGGNLRYRVELDETCPDLGRAITVAFRSGTDNGVICGHAGDRVELMDVGLIPVAPLGSRCAIREVFPIAQVAR
;
A
#
# COMPACT_ATOMS: atom_id res chain seq x y z
N MET A 1 32.24 -70.41 -39.26
CA MET A 1 32.41 -69.07 -38.66
C MET A 1 31.50 -68.09 -39.38
N PHE A 2 30.29 -67.81 -38.86
CA PHE A 2 29.55 -66.57 -39.17
C PHE A 2 28.74 -66.21 -37.93
N LEU A 3 29.07 -65.04 -37.37
CA LEU A 3 28.69 -64.55 -36.05
C LEU A 3 27.28 -63.94 -36.09
N ARG A 4 26.41 -64.36 -35.16
CA ARG A 4 25.12 -63.73 -34.85
C ARG A 4 25.37 -62.49 -34.00
N SER A 5 24.95 -61.31 -34.46
CA SER A 5 24.89 -60.09 -33.63
C SER A 5 23.44 -59.80 -33.25
N LEU A 6 23.10 -60.00 -31.97
CA LEU A 6 21.89 -59.47 -31.33
C LEU A 6 22.21 -58.08 -30.77
N LEU A 7 21.45 -57.06 -31.20
CA LEU A 7 21.44 -55.72 -30.61
C LEU A 7 20.33 -55.68 -29.55
N LEU A 8 20.72 -55.60 -28.27
CA LEU A 8 19.83 -55.33 -27.14
C LEU A 8 19.67 -53.81 -26.99
N LEU A 9 18.46 -53.30 -27.25
CA LEU A 9 18.06 -51.93 -26.92
C LEU A 9 17.92 -51.82 -25.39
N SER A 10 18.86 -51.15 -24.75
CA SER A 10 18.77 -50.78 -23.34
C SER A 10 17.93 -49.51 -23.21
N CYS A 11 16.71 -49.64 -22.71
CA CYS A 11 15.81 -48.52 -22.44
C CYS A 11 16.13 -47.98 -21.04
N CYS A 12 16.98 -46.95 -20.94
CA CYS A 12 17.19 -46.22 -19.69
C CYS A 12 15.95 -45.37 -19.39
N ALA A 13 15.09 -45.86 -18.50
CA ALA A 13 14.01 -45.09 -17.90
C ALA A 13 14.62 -44.00 -17.00
N TYR A 14 14.70 -42.78 -17.50
CA TYR A 14 15.01 -41.60 -16.71
C TYR A 14 13.83 -41.34 -15.75
N SER A 15 13.99 -41.76 -14.50
CA SER A 15 13.09 -41.36 -13.41
C SER A 15 13.44 -39.93 -13.01
N SER A 16 12.64 -38.97 -13.47
CA SER A 16 12.70 -37.59 -12.96
C SER A 16 12.24 -37.60 -11.51
N PHE A 17 13.18 -37.48 -10.57
CA PHE A 17 12.86 -37.13 -9.19
C PHE A 17 12.38 -35.68 -9.18
N ALA A 18 11.05 -35.50 -9.13
CA ALA A 18 10.47 -34.25 -8.70
C ALA A 18 10.82 -34.09 -7.22
N LEU A 19 11.76 -33.21 -6.89
CA LEU A 19 11.96 -32.73 -5.53
C LEU A 19 10.66 -32.05 -5.11
N ALA A 20 9.87 -32.74 -4.29
CA ALA A 20 8.72 -32.15 -3.63
C ALA A 20 9.24 -31.04 -2.71
N ASP A 21 8.74 -29.83 -2.93
CA ASP A 21 8.98 -28.67 -2.06
C ASP A 21 8.55 -29.07 -0.64
N ALA A 22 9.48 -29.07 0.32
CA ALA A 22 9.17 -29.46 1.68
C ALA A 22 8.06 -28.54 2.21
N PRO A 23 7.02 -29.07 2.86
CA PRO A 23 5.93 -28.23 3.37
C PRO A 23 6.49 -27.19 4.33
N ARG A 24 6.28 -25.91 3.98
CA ARG A 24 6.76 -24.74 4.72
C ARG A 24 6.33 -24.84 6.18
N ALA A 25 7.26 -24.57 7.10
CA ALA A 25 6.92 -24.43 8.51
C ALA A 25 5.89 -23.28 8.68
N PRO A 26 4.77 -23.52 9.40
CA PRO A 26 3.74 -22.51 9.59
C PRO A 26 4.31 -21.29 10.31
N ALA A 27 3.65 -20.14 10.15
CA ALA A 27 3.98 -18.94 10.92
C ALA A 27 4.01 -19.26 12.42
N PRO A 28 5.06 -18.87 13.16
CA PRO A 28 5.12 -19.12 14.59
C PRO A 28 3.94 -18.51 15.37
N THR A 29 3.50 -17.32 14.96
CA THR A 29 2.31 -16.63 15.46
C THR A 29 1.60 -15.93 14.29
N PRO A 30 0.30 -15.58 14.39
CA PRO A 30 -0.41 -14.85 13.33
C PRO A 30 0.18 -13.46 13.04
N ASP A 31 0.89 -12.89 14.02
CA ASP A 31 1.50 -11.56 13.95
C ASP A 31 2.90 -11.58 13.33
N CYS A 32 3.38 -12.75 12.91
CA CYS A 32 4.64 -12.87 12.19
C CYS A 32 4.48 -12.48 10.71
N LEU A 33 5.44 -11.68 10.25
CA LEU A 33 5.64 -11.32 8.85
C LEU A 33 6.46 -12.43 8.14
N ASP A 34 6.04 -12.84 6.96
CA ASP A 34 6.82 -13.74 6.08
C ASP A 34 7.73 -12.90 5.17
N ALA A 35 9.03 -13.00 5.39
CA ALA A 35 10.05 -12.24 4.67
C ALA A 35 10.00 -12.48 3.14
N ARG A 36 9.56 -13.67 2.73
CA ARG A 36 9.50 -14.09 1.33
C ARG A 36 8.23 -13.64 0.61
N GLN A 37 7.24 -13.16 1.37
CA GLN A 37 5.98 -12.68 0.84
C GLN A 37 5.89 -11.16 0.91
N VAL A 38 6.97 -10.46 1.21
CA VAL A 38 7.04 -9.00 1.12
C VAL A 38 6.83 -8.60 -0.34
N ASP A 39 5.76 -7.84 -0.60
CA ASP A 39 5.43 -7.32 -1.92
C ASP A 39 5.87 -5.86 -2.06
N ARG A 40 5.57 -5.04 -1.05
CA ARG A 40 5.93 -3.62 -1.03
C ARG A 40 6.49 -3.22 0.32
N LEU A 41 7.44 -2.30 0.29
CA LEU A 41 8.09 -1.74 1.46
C LEU A 41 8.21 -0.23 1.26
N TYR A 42 7.76 0.52 2.26
CA TYR A 42 7.71 1.97 2.26
C TYR A 42 8.60 2.50 3.38
N PRO A 43 9.69 3.19 3.03
CA PRO A 43 10.46 3.94 4.02
C PRO A 43 9.60 5.06 4.59
N VAL A 44 9.41 5.09 5.90
CA VAL A 44 8.62 6.14 6.59
C VAL A 44 9.57 7.16 7.21
N SER A 45 10.63 6.67 7.86
CA SER A 45 11.68 7.49 8.47
C SER A 45 12.98 6.67 8.57
N PRO A 46 14.10 7.25 9.02
CA PRO A 46 15.32 6.47 9.30
C PRO A 46 15.13 5.36 10.33
N TRP A 47 14.04 5.35 11.10
CA TRP A 47 13.78 4.36 12.15
C TRP A 47 12.58 3.47 11.86
N GLN A 48 11.87 3.68 10.76
CA GLN A 48 10.57 3.05 10.57
C GLN A 48 10.26 2.79 9.10
N LEU A 49 9.67 1.62 8.85
CA LEU A 49 9.13 1.23 7.56
C LEU A 49 7.71 0.69 7.71
N ALA A 50 6.95 0.81 6.62
CA ALA A 50 5.66 0.16 6.47
C ALA A 50 5.77 -0.93 5.40
N VAL A 51 5.30 -2.15 5.69
CA VAL A 51 5.46 -3.31 4.80
C VAL A 51 4.09 -3.89 4.43
N VAL A 52 3.92 -4.25 3.16
CA VAL A 52 2.76 -4.98 2.63
C VAL A 52 3.21 -6.33 2.11
N GLN A 53 2.49 -7.38 2.51
CA GLN A 53 2.69 -8.73 1.99
C GLN A 53 1.81 -9.00 0.78
N ALA A 54 2.16 -10.03 0.00
CA ALA A 54 1.43 -10.47 -1.18
C ALA A 54 -0.03 -10.87 -0.91
N ASP A 55 -0.33 -11.29 0.33
CA ASP A 55 -1.68 -11.59 0.81
C ASP A 55 -2.48 -10.34 1.26
N GLY A 56 -1.86 -9.16 1.19
CA GLY A 56 -2.44 -7.88 1.60
C GLY A 56 -2.31 -7.55 3.08
N ARG A 57 -1.68 -8.41 3.90
CA ARG A 57 -1.37 -8.08 5.30
C ARG A 57 -0.35 -6.95 5.37
N ARG A 58 -0.47 -6.13 6.41
CA ARG A 58 0.27 -4.89 6.58
C ARG A 58 0.96 -4.88 7.92
N PHE A 59 2.16 -4.33 7.96
CA PHE A 59 3.01 -4.32 9.15
C PHE A 59 3.72 -2.99 9.30
N ARG A 60 3.87 -2.58 10.56
CA ARG A 60 4.81 -1.55 10.98
C ARG A 60 6.10 -2.23 11.42
N VAL A 61 7.23 -1.73 10.92
CA VAL A 61 8.56 -2.22 11.27
C VAL A 61 9.35 -1.07 11.85
N GLU A 62 9.83 -1.25 13.08
CA GLU A 62 10.67 -0.31 13.80
C GLU A 62 12.11 -0.82 13.82
N LEU A 63 13.06 0.05 13.51
CA LEU A 63 14.49 -0.26 13.47
C LEU A 63 15.13 0.12 14.79
N ASP A 64 16.13 -0.65 15.20
CA ASP A 64 16.87 -0.47 16.46
C ASP A 64 17.69 0.83 16.49
N SER A 65 18.11 1.31 15.32
CA SER A 65 18.86 2.55 15.18
C SER A 65 18.48 3.27 13.89
N ALA A 66 18.83 4.54 13.80
CA ALA A 66 18.71 5.30 12.56
C ALA A 66 19.46 4.56 11.44
N CYS A 67 18.76 4.29 10.36
CA CYS A 67 19.25 3.54 9.20
C CYS A 67 19.01 4.38 7.94
N PRO A 68 19.93 5.32 7.61
CA PRO A 68 19.72 6.25 6.49
C PRO A 68 19.52 5.55 5.14
N VAL A 69 20.11 4.37 4.94
CA VAL A 69 20.01 3.61 3.68
C VAL A 69 18.57 3.27 3.31
N VAL A 70 17.62 3.20 4.26
CA VAL A 70 16.22 2.92 3.92
C VAL A 70 15.56 4.09 3.18
N LEU A 71 16.07 5.31 3.33
CA LEU A 71 15.54 6.50 2.66
C LEU A 71 16.19 6.78 1.31
N GLU A 72 17.17 5.98 0.89
CA GLU A 72 17.85 6.18 -0.39
C GLU A 72 16.99 5.66 -1.54
N ASP A 73 16.67 6.51 -2.52
CA ASP A 73 15.85 6.14 -3.70
C ASP A 73 16.41 4.94 -4.49
N ALA A 74 17.74 4.76 -4.45
CA ALA A 74 18.42 3.68 -5.15
C ALA A 74 18.47 2.37 -4.34
N ALA A 75 18.07 2.37 -3.07
CA ALA A 75 18.15 1.18 -2.22
C ALA A 75 17.19 0.09 -2.70
N LYS A 76 17.67 -1.16 -2.68
CA LYS A 76 16.87 -2.35 -2.96
C LYS A 76 16.66 -3.12 -1.67
N LEU A 77 15.67 -2.69 -0.91
CA LEU A 77 15.41 -3.19 0.43
C LEU A 77 14.75 -4.58 0.40
N SER A 78 15.20 -5.46 1.28
CA SER A 78 14.64 -6.79 1.53
C SER A 78 14.64 -7.08 3.01
N LEU A 79 13.69 -7.90 3.47
CA LEU A 79 13.64 -8.34 4.86
C LEU A 79 14.36 -9.69 4.98
N LEU A 80 15.27 -9.80 5.94
CA LEU A 80 15.93 -11.03 6.32
C LEU A 80 15.53 -11.44 7.73
N SER A 81 15.19 -12.71 7.89
CA SER A 81 14.85 -13.30 9.16
C SER A 81 15.25 -14.77 9.20
N GLN A 82 15.43 -15.30 10.40
CA GLN A 82 15.68 -16.72 10.58
C GLN A 82 14.43 -17.51 10.13
N GLU A 83 14.64 -18.59 9.35
CA GLU A 83 13.55 -19.44 8.81
C GLU A 83 12.52 -18.72 7.91
N GLY A 84 12.78 -17.46 7.52
CA GLY A 84 11.91 -16.65 6.68
C GLY A 84 10.68 -16.06 7.38
N TRP A 85 10.64 -16.09 8.71
CA TRP A 85 9.59 -15.46 9.52
C TRP A 85 10.19 -14.39 10.45
N ALA A 86 9.68 -13.16 10.34
CA ALA A 86 10.02 -12.08 11.25
C ALA A 86 8.89 -11.89 12.26
N CYS A 87 9.21 -12.07 13.54
CA CYS A 87 8.26 -12.07 14.65
C CYS A 87 8.69 -11.11 15.77
N GLY A 88 9.64 -10.19 15.51
CA GLY A 88 10.24 -9.33 16.53
C GLY A 88 11.33 -10.04 17.34
N GLY A 89 11.94 -11.08 16.78
CA GLY A 89 13.03 -11.83 17.40
C GLY A 89 14.41 -11.21 17.16
N PRO A 90 15.44 -11.70 17.87
CA PRO A 90 16.81 -11.32 17.58
C PRO A 90 17.21 -11.88 16.19
N ARG A 91 17.99 -11.11 15.42
CA ARG A 91 18.48 -11.46 14.07
C ARG A 91 17.46 -11.30 12.94
N GLU A 92 16.65 -10.26 13.03
CA GLU A 92 15.79 -9.80 11.96
C GLU A 92 16.34 -8.47 11.43
N PHE A 93 16.44 -8.34 10.11
CA PHE A 93 17.11 -7.19 9.48
C PHE A 93 16.38 -6.73 8.23
N ILE A 94 16.43 -5.42 7.99
CA ILE A 94 16.25 -4.86 6.65
C ILE A 94 17.62 -4.76 6.00
N VAL A 95 17.76 -5.30 4.79
CA VAL A 95 19.02 -5.30 4.05
C VAL A 95 18.83 -4.65 2.70
N ASP A 96 19.69 -3.69 2.40
CA ASP A 96 19.84 -3.18 1.04
C ASP A 96 20.68 -4.16 0.21
N ALA A 97 20.08 -4.74 -0.83
CA ALA A 97 20.73 -5.70 -1.70
C ALA A 97 21.88 -5.10 -2.54
N ASN A 98 21.95 -3.77 -2.67
CA ASN A 98 23.00 -3.11 -3.44
C ASN A 98 24.28 -2.95 -2.62
N THR A 99 24.17 -2.43 -1.39
CA THR A 99 25.32 -2.17 -0.51
C THR A 99 25.61 -3.32 0.47
N GLY A 100 24.65 -4.20 0.71
CA GLY A 100 24.72 -5.22 1.76
C GLY A 100 24.53 -4.65 3.17
N THR A 101 24.22 -3.36 3.30
CA THR A 101 23.98 -2.71 4.59
C THR A 101 22.75 -3.33 5.26
N ALA A 102 22.92 -3.77 6.50
CA ALA A 102 21.86 -4.41 7.29
C ALA A 102 21.49 -3.55 8.49
N CYS A 103 20.19 -3.34 8.68
CA CYS A 103 19.62 -2.59 9.78
C CYS A 103 18.74 -3.49 10.63
N ALA A 104 19.08 -3.60 11.91
CA ALA A 104 18.38 -4.48 12.83
C ALA A 104 16.95 -3.97 13.07
N ILE A 105 16.01 -4.92 13.06
CA ILE A 105 14.62 -4.69 13.44
C ILE A 105 14.54 -4.77 14.96
N ALA A 106 14.00 -3.74 15.59
CA ALA A 106 13.74 -3.69 17.03
C ALA A 106 12.33 -4.16 17.39
N ALA A 107 11.34 -3.81 16.57
CA ALA A 107 9.97 -4.23 16.77
C ALA A 107 9.23 -4.40 15.45
N LEU A 108 8.27 -5.31 15.46
CA LEU A 108 7.39 -5.59 14.33
C LEU A 108 5.98 -5.81 14.86
N ALA A 109 5.01 -5.16 14.23
CA ALA A 109 3.60 -5.29 14.60
C ALA A 109 2.71 -5.28 13.34
N PRO A 110 1.64 -6.08 13.30
CA PRO A 110 0.58 -5.90 12.33
C PRO A 110 0.01 -4.49 12.41
N ALA A 111 -0.27 -3.88 11.26
CA ALA A 111 -0.92 -2.57 11.16
C ALA A 111 -2.28 -2.74 10.49
N ASP A 112 -3.33 -2.12 11.03
CA ASP A 112 -4.61 -2.07 10.35
C ASP A 112 -4.59 -1.09 9.16
N ALA A 113 -5.68 -1.04 8.39
CA ALA A 113 -5.74 -0.19 7.20
C ALA A 113 -5.60 1.32 7.51
N ARG A 114 -6.12 1.75 8.66
CA ARG A 114 -6.14 3.14 9.09
C ARG A 114 -4.74 3.55 9.55
N GLU A 115 -4.14 2.77 10.44
CA GLU A 115 -2.76 2.96 10.90
C GLU A 115 -1.77 2.93 9.73
N PHE A 116 -1.93 1.99 8.80
CA PHE A 116 -1.03 1.90 7.65
C PHE A 116 -1.12 3.12 6.73
N ALA A 117 -2.32 3.64 6.49
CA ALA A 117 -2.48 4.87 5.73
C ALA A 117 -1.84 6.08 6.43
N ALA A 118 -1.90 6.13 7.76
CA ALA A 118 -1.21 7.16 8.53
C ALA A 118 0.30 7.11 8.34
N LEU A 119 0.91 5.92 8.41
CA LEU A 119 2.34 5.72 8.15
C LEU A 119 2.74 6.19 6.74
N LEU A 120 1.96 5.85 5.71
CA LEU A 120 2.27 6.26 4.33
C LEU A 120 2.12 7.76 4.11
N ARG A 121 1.16 8.40 4.78
CA ARG A 121 0.98 9.85 4.74
C ARG A 121 2.17 10.56 5.39
N GLU A 122 2.65 10.06 6.53
CA GLU A 122 3.86 10.57 7.19
C GLU A 122 5.10 10.43 6.30
N ALA A 123 5.26 9.27 5.63
CA ALA A 123 6.33 9.05 4.66
C ALA A 123 6.34 10.12 3.56
N GLY A 124 5.16 10.51 3.05
CA GLY A 124 5.02 11.55 2.02
C GLY A 124 5.24 12.98 2.52
N GLN A 125 5.17 13.24 3.82
CA GLN A 125 5.42 14.57 4.41
C GLN A 125 6.91 14.89 4.54
N GLY A 126 7.79 13.89 4.58
CA GLY A 126 9.24 14.07 4.64
C GLY A 126 9.87 14.63 3.36
N ASP A 127 9.17 14.50 2.22
CA ASP A 127 9.59 14.99 0.90
C ASP A 127 9.37 16.50 0.69
N ASP A 128 8.85 17.20 1.71
CA ASP A 128 8.55 18.64 1.69
C ASP A 128 9.82 19.51 1.89
N VAL A 129 10.94 19.09 1.27
CA VAL A 129 12.09 19.95 1.03
C VAL A 129 11.61 21.09 0.14
N ARG A 130 11.52 22.30 0.70
CA ARG A 130 11.19 23.54 0.00
C ARG A 130 11.98 23.66 -1.31
N LEU A 131 11.37 23.23 -2.41
CA LEU A 131 11.90 23.48 -3.74
C LEU A 131 11.76 24.99 -4.01
N ALA A 132 12.87 25.63 -4.41
CA ALA A 132 12.82 26.98 -4.95
C ALA A 132 11.78 27.03 -6.09
N PRO A 133 11.04 28.15 -6.26
CA PRO A 133 9.92 28.22 -7.21
C PRO A 133 10.39 27.88 -8.62
N LEU A 134 10.09 26.66 -9.05
CA LEU A 134 10.31 26.17 -10.40
C LEU A 134 9.09 26.59 -11.25
N GLU A 135 9.33 27.34 -12.32
CA GLU A 135 8.32 27.52 -13.38
C GLU A 135 7.99 26.15 -13.99
N VAL A 136 6.81 25.60 -13.66
CA VAL A 136 6.35 24.34 -14.24
C VAL A 136 5.83 24.59 -15.66
N LYS A 137 6.73 24.58 -16.66
CA LYS A 137 6.38 24.55 -18.10
C LYS A 137 6.15 23.12 -18.63
N ALA A 138 5.93 22.15 -17.74
CA ALA A 138 5.66 20.76 -18.12
C ALA A 138 4.17 20.45 -18.04
N LYS A 139 3.60 19.94 -19.13
CA LYS A 139 2.27 19.32 -19.17
C LYS A 139 2.22 18.23 -18.10
N ALA A 140 1.28 18.33 -17.15
CA ALA A 140 1.12 17.36 -16.08
C ALA A 140 1.07 15.93 -16.65
N PRO A 141 1.94 15.00 -16.21
CA PRO A 141 1.89 13.62 -16.66
C PRO A 141 0.54 13.01 -16.28
N ARG A 142 -0.07 12.30 -17.22
CA ARG A 142 -1.44 11.76 -17.13
C ARG A 142 -1.57 10.52 -16.21
N GLY A 143 -0.61 10.31 -15.31
CA GLY A 143 -0.52 9.14 -14.42
C GLY A 143 -1.18 9.34 -13.06
N PHE A 144 -1.44 8.24 -12.34
CA PHE A 144 -1.75 8.29 -10.91
C PHE A 144 -0.48 8.68 -10.14
N ARG A 145 -0.57 9.71 -9.30
CA ARG A 145 0.54 10.21 -8.46
C ARG A 145 0.18 9.96 -6.99
N GLY A 146 0.51 8.77 -6.49
CA GLY A 146 0.21 8.32 -5.13
C GLY A 146 0.32 6.81 -5.00
N SER A 147 0.21 6.27 -3.78
CA SER A 147 0.07 4.82 -3.56
C SER A 147 -1.39 4.45 -3.45
N HIS A 148 -1.83 3.41 -4.17
CA HIS A 148 -3.20 2.90 -4.05
C HIS A 148 -3.51 2.37 -2.63
N ASP A 149 -2.50 2.17 -1.78
CA ASP A 149 -2.67 1.74 -0.40
C ASP A 149 -3.21 2.82 0.55
N HIS A 150 -3.19 4.10 0.15
CA HIS A 150 -3.81 5.19 0.92
C HIS A 150 -4.41 6.33 0.05
N CYS A 151 -4.32 6.21 -1.27
CA CYS A 151 -4.82 7.22 -2.21
C CYS A 151 -5.80 6.63 -3.23
N PHE A 152 -6.78 7.43 -3.65
CA PHE A 152 -7.59 7.16 -4.84
C PHE A 152 -7.69 8.39 -5.74
N ALA A 153 -7.98 8.19 -7.02
CA ALA A 153 -8.21 9.29 -7.94
C ALA A 153 -9.70 9.66 -7.96
N ALA A 154 -10.02 10.94 -7.73
CA ALA A 154 -11.40 11.42 -7.69
C ALA A 154 -12.18 11.07 -8.97
N ARG A 155 -11.53 11.15 -10.14
CA ARG A 155 -12.09 10.78 -11.45
C ARG A 155 -12.43 9.28 -11.62
N HIS A 156 -11.99 8.42 -10.71
CA HIS A 156 -12.27 6.98 -10.74
C HIS A 156 -13.35 6.55 -9.73
N VAL A 157 -13.90 7.51 -8.97
CA VAL A 157 -15.04 7.29 -8.08
C VAL A 157 -16.27 6.93 -8.90
N ARG A 158 -17.00 5.91 -8.43
CA ARG A 158 -18.20 5.36 -9.06
C ARG A 158 -19.44 5.53 -8.20
N GLY A 159 -19.25 5.55 -6.90
CA GLY A 159 -20.31 5.66 -5.91
C GLY A 159 -19.75 6.08 -4.58
N TRP A 160 -20.62 6.52 -3.70
CA TRP A 160 -20.30 6.85 -2.33
C TRP A 160 -21.51 6.54 -1.45
N SER A 161 -21.25 6.32 -0.17
CA SER A 161 -22.28 6.19 0.86
C SER A 161 -21.75 6.74 2.18
N GLU A 162 -22.67 7.18 3.03
CA GLU A 162 -22.35 7.64 4.37
C GLU A 162 -22.24 6.46 5.34
N SER A 163 -21.22 6.48 6.21
CA SER A 163 -20.91 5.44 7.19
C SER A 163 -20.45 6.09 8.50
N GLY A 164 -21.40 6.72 9.21
CA GLY A 164 -21.14 7.51 10.41
C GLY A 164 -20.34 8.78 10.09
N GLU A 165 -19.20 8.99 10.76
CA GLU A 165 -18.30 10.14 10.52
C GLU A 165 -17.37 9.95 9.31
N ALA A 166 -17.66 8.98 8.44
CA ALA A 166 -16.86 8.65 7.28
C ALA A 166 -17.73 8.44 6.03
N LEU A 167 -17.13 8.60 4.86
CA LEU A 167 -17.70 8.13 3.60
C LEU A 167 -17.07 6.79 3.22
N GLU A 168 -17.89 5.88 2.71
CA GLU A 168 -17.41 4.74 1.93
C GLU A 168 -17.49 5.09 0.46
N VAL A 169 -16.34 5.08 -0.22
CA VAL A 169 -16.19 5.48 -1.62
C VAL A 169 -15.92 4.23 -2.46
N GLU A 170 -16.75 4.01 -3.47
CA GLU A 170 -16.57 2.95 -4.45
C GLU A 170 -15.77 3.44 -5.64
N VAL A 171 -14.79 2.66 -6.08
CA VAL A 171 -13.89 3.00 -7.20
C VAL A 171 -13.75 1.85 -8.19
N ALA A 172 -13.19 2.14 -9.37
CA ALA A 172 -12.83 1.10 -10.33
C ALA A 172 -11.55 0.33 -9.89
N ALA A 173 -11.67 -0.94 -9.48
CA ALA A 173 -10.52 -1.78 -9.07
C ALA A 173 -9.35 -1.78 -10.04
N ARG A 174 -9.62 -1.97 -11.34
CA ARG A 174 -8.60 -1.97 -12.40
C ARG A 174 -7.81 -0.65 -12.51
N ARG A 175 -8.28 0.42 -11.87
CA ARG A 175 -7.68 1.76 -11.90
C ARG A 175 -7.24 2.23 -10.51
N SER A 176 -7.30 1.33 -9.52
CA SER A 176 -7.13 1.62 -8.09
C SER A 176 -6.33 0.54 -7.38
N GLY A 177 -5.35 -0.07 -8.07
CA GLY A 177 -4.50 -1.12 -7.48
C GLY A 177 -5.26 -2.37 -7.02
N GLY A 178 -6.43 -2.65 -7.58
CA GLY A 178 -7.30 -3.75 -7.13
C GLY A 178 -8.34 -3.35 -6.07
N ASN A 179 -8.19 -2.19 -5.42
CA ASN A 179 -9.12 -1.74 -4.40
C ASN A 179 -10.48 -1.34 -4.99
N LEU A 180 -11.56 -1.78 -4.35
CA LEU A 180 -12.93 -1.47 -4.77
C LEU A 180 -13.60 -0.42 -3.88
N ARG A 181 -13.19 -0.34 -2.62
CA ARG A 181 -13.76 0.57 -1.63
C ARG A 181 -12.68 1.23 -0.79
N TYR A 182 -12.89 2.50 -0.51
CA TYR A 182 -12.08 3.29 0.43
C TYR A 182 -12.99 3.83 1.51
N ARG A 183 -12.49 3.89 2.74
CA ARG A 183 -13.07 4.68 3.82
C ARG A 183 -12.36 6.03 3.83
N VAL A 184 -13.16 7.10 3.90
CA VAL A 184 -12.72 8.49 3.92
C VAL A 184 -13.25 9.10 5.20
N GLU A 185 -12.38 9.27 6.20
CA GLU A 185 -12.74 9.91 7.46
C GLU A 185 -12.62 11.43 7.33
N LEU A 186 -13.57 12.13 7.94
CA LEU A 186 -13.61 13.59 7.93
C LEU A 186 -13.09 14.15 9.27
N ASP A 187 -12.51 15.35 9.23
CA ASP A 187 -11.99 16.01 10.45
C ASP A 187 -13.11 16.46 11.40
N GLU A 188 -14.26 16.84 10.84
CA GLU A 188 -15.40 17.38 11.58
C GLU A 188 -16.71 16.76 11.08
N THR A 189 -17.75 16.78 11.93
CA THR A 189 -19.09 16.35 11.54
C THR A 189 -19.57 17.23 10.39
N CYS A 190 -19.72 16.63 9.21
CA CYS A 190 -20.13 17.30 7.98
C CYS A 190 -21.67 17.44 7.95
N PRO A 191 -22.26 18.57 8.38
CA PRO A 191 -23.68 18.63 8.76
C PRO A 191 -24.63 18.45 7.57
N ASP A 192 -24.12 18.69 6.36
CA ASP A 192 -24.86 18.64 5.12
C ASP A 192 -24.68 17.32 4.36
N LEU A 193 -23.81 16.42 4.85
CA LEU A 193 -23.46 15.18 4.15
C LEU A 193 -24.70 14.29 3.93
N GLY A 194 -25.50 14.07 4.97
CA GLY A 194 -26.73 13.28 4.88
C GLY A 194 -27.84 13.90 4.01
N ARG A 195 -27.65 15.13 3.52
CA ARG A 195 -28.57 15.82 2.60
C ARG A 195 -28.02 15.91 1.17
N ALA A 196 -26.76 15.57 0.96
CA ALA A 196 -26.11 15.69 -0.34
C ALA A 196 -26.62 14.60 -1.29
N ILE A 197 -27.04 14.99 -2.50
CA ILE A 197 -27.39 14.04 -3.55
C ILE A 197 -26.12 13.48 -4.20
N THR A 198 -25.09 14.32 -4.34
CA THR A 198 -23.78 13.89 -4.83
C THR A 198 -22.66 14.59 -4.10
N VAL A 199 -21.47 13.99 -4.15
CA VAL A 199 -20.25 14.58 -3.63
C VAL A 199 -19.18 14.60 -4.71
N ALA A 200 -18.36 15.63 -4.70
CA ALA A 200 -17.12 15.70 -5.43
C ALA A 200 -15.95 15.66 -4.46
N PHE A 201 -14.85 15.03 -4.86
CA PHE A 201 -13.62 15.04 -4.10
C PHE A 201 -12.62 15.99 -4.76
N ARG A 202 -12.05 16.89 -3.96
CA ARG A 202 -11.05 17.83 -4.43
C ARG A 202 -9.76 17.67 -3.66
N SER A 203 -8.66 17.51 -4.41
CA SER A 203 -7.32 17.42 -3.84
C SER A 203 -6.85 18.78 -3.36
N GLY A 204 -6.21 18.82 -2.18
CA GLY A 204 -5.52 20.02 -1.69
C GLY A 204 -4.36 20.46 -2.59
N THR A 205 -3.76 19.50 -3.32
CA THR A 205 -2.62 19.73 -4.22
C THR A 205 -3.03 19.91 -5.70
N ASP A 206 -4.33 19.96 -5.97
CA ASP A 206 -4.92 20.11 -7.32
C ASP A 206 -4.45 19.05 -8.36
N ASN A 207 -4.01 17.88 -7.88
CA ASN A 207 -3.56 16.77 -8.75
C ASN A 207 -4.67 15.74 -9.05
N GLY A 208 -5.87 15.95 -8.47
CA GLY A 208 -7.03 15.06 -8.61
C GLY A 208 -6.90 13.69 -7.89
N VAL A 209 -5.93 13.56 -6.99
CA VAL A 209 -5.68 12.40 -6.13
C VAL A 209 -5.98 12.80 -4.68
N ILE A 210 -6.71 11.93 -3.97
CA ILE A 210 -7.14 12.13 -2.60
C ILE A 210 -6.40 11.12 -1.75
N CYS A 211 -5.63 11.62 -0.78
CA CYS A 211 -4.75 10.81 0.08
C CYS A 211 -4.93 11.14 1.57
N GLY A 212 -5.82 12.08 1.91
CA GLY A 212 -5.93 12.62 3.27
C GLY A 212 -4.84 13.64 3.57
N HIS A 213 -4.35 14.35 2.55
CA HIS A 213 -3.45 15.48 2.77
C HIS A 213 -4.22 16.72 3.21
N ALA A 214 -3.53 17.65 3.85
CA ALA A 214 -4.11 18.96 4.17
C ALA A 214 -4.68 19.62 2.90
N GLY A 215 -5.94 20.05 2.98
CA GLY A 215 -6.67 20.66 1.87
C GLY A 215 -7.46 19.69 0.98
N ASP A 216 -7.26 18.37 1.12
CA ASP A 216 -8.17 17.38 0.58
C ASP A 216 -9.56 17.56 1.21
N ARG A 217 -10.60 17.60 0.38
CA ARG A 217 -11.95 17.90 0.83
C ARG A 217 -13.03 17.22 0.01
N VAL A 218 -14.15 16.98 0.68
CA VAL A 218 -15.42 16.62 0.06
C VAL A 218 -16.20 17.92 -0.21
N GLU A 219 -16.61 18.12 -1.46
CA GLU A 219 -17.49 19.19 -1.90
C GLU A 219 -18.88 18.60 -2.12
N LEU A 220 -19.87 19.06 -1.35
CA LEU A 220 -21.23 18.57 -1.45
C LEU A 220 -21.94 19.28 -2.61
N MET A 221 -22.53 18.53 -3.53
CA MET A 221 -23.28 19.10 -4.64
C MET A 221 -24.74 18.65 -4.58
N ASP A 222 -25.62 19.62 -4.87
CA ASP A 222 -27.06 19.46 -5.04
C ASP A 222 -27.84 19.05 -3.76
N VAL A 223 -28.60 20.02 -3.22
CA VAL A 223 -29.68 19.82 -2.22
C VAL A 223 -31.01 20.18 -2.88
N GLY A 224 -31.30 19.62 -4.05
CA GLY A 224 -32.62 19.62 -4.66
C GLY A 224 -32.81 20.59 -5.83
N LEU A 225 -33.31 20.01 -6.93
CA LEU A 225 -34.13 20.51 -8.06
C LEU A 225 -33.83 21.85 -8.75
N ILE A 226 -32.84 22.63 -8.32
CA ILE A 226 -32.34 23.80 -9.04
C ILE A 226 -30.82 23.65 -9.14
N PRO A 227 -30.18 23.91 -10.30
CA PRO A 227 -28.73 23.91 -10.43
C PRO A 227 -28.17 25.15 -9.70
N VAL A 228 -28.18 25.10 -8.37
CA VAL A 228 -27.50 26.07 -7.54
C VAL A 228 -26.07 25.56 -7.38
N ALA A 229 -25.13 26.50 -7.36
CA ALA A 229 -23.71 26.33 -7.07
C ALA A 229 -23.44 25.23 -6.02
N PRO A 230 -22.24 24.60 -6.04
CA PRO A 230 -21.84 23.69 -4.97
C PRO A 230 -22.23 24.31 -3.64
N LEU A 231 -22.90 23.53 -2.79
CA LEU A 231 -23.13 23.99 -1.42
C LEU A 231 -21.76 24.45 -0.92
N GLY A 232 -21.71 25.63 -0.35
CA GLY A 232 -20.48 26.15 0.22
C GLY A 232 -19.90 25.25 1.32
N SER A 233 -20.62 24.20 1.75
CA SER A 233 -20.13 23.20 2.67
C SER A 233 -19.08 22.31 2.02
N ARG A 234 -17.89 22.42 2.61
CA ARG A 234 -16.71 21.65 2.29
C ARG A 234 -16.30 20.96 3.57
N CYS A 235 -16.05 19.67 3.49
CA CYS A 235 -15.67 18.88 4.66
C CYS A 235 -14.24 18.40 4.45
N ALA A 236 -13.36 18.77 5.38
CA ALA A 236 -11.96 18.39 5.32
C ALA A 236 -11.81 16.88 5.50
N ILE A 237 -10.97 16.29 4.67
CA ILE A 237 -10.65 14.86 4.73
C ILE A 237 -9.45 14.69 5.64
N ARG A 238 -9.62 13.87 6.68
CA ARG A 238 -8.57 13.53 7.64
C ARG A 238 -7.74 12.34 7.19
N GLU A 239 -8.42 11.28 6.76
CA GLU A 239 -7.80 9.97 6.55
C GLU A 239 -8.48 9.21 5.43
N VAL A 240 -7.69 8.49 4.64
CA VAL A 240 -8.16 7.71 3.49
C VAL A 240 -7.44 6.37 3.48
N PHE A 241 -8.21 5.28 3.45
CA PHE A 241 -7.64 3.94 3.39
C PHE A 241 -8.56 2.95 2.70
N PRO A 242 -8.01 1.95 1.98
CA PRO A 242 -8.79 0.90 1.38
C PRO A 242 -9.39 0.00 2.47
N ILE A 243 -10.67 -0.33 2.33
CA ILE A 243 -11.36 -1.26 3.23
C ILE A 243 -11.55 -2.62 2.56
N ALA A 244 -11.26 -3.69 3.31
CA ALA A 244 -11.51 -5.04 2.87
C ALA A 244 -13.02 -5.23 2.67
N GLN A 245 -13.40 -5.98 1.64
CA GLN A 245 -14.81 -6.34 1.47
C GLN A 245 -15.22 -7.32 2.56
N VAL A 246 -16.29 -7.00 3.29
CA VAL A 246 -17.07 -8.04 3.96
C VAL A 246 -17.62 -8.93 2.86
N ALA A 247 -17.21 -10.21 2.82
CA ALA A 247 -17.83 -11.19 1.96
C ALA A 247 -19.33 -11.21 2.32
N ARG A 248 -20.18 -10.79 1.38
CA ARG A 248 -21.63 -10.93 1.51
C ARG A 248 -22.04 -12.34 1.13
#